data_AF-U4QXR9-F1
#
_entry.id   AF-U4QXR9-F1
#
_cell.length_a   1.000
_cell.length_b   1.000
_cell.length_c   1.000
_cell.angle_alpha   90.00
_cell.angle_beta   90.00
_cell.angle_gamma   90.00
#
_symmetry.space_group_name_H-M   'P 1'
#
loop_
_entity.id
_entity.type
_entity.pdbx_description
1 polymer ?
#
loop_
_entity_poly.entity_id
_entity_poly.type
_entity_poly.pdbx_seq_one_letter_code
_entity_poly.pdbx_strand_id
1 'polypeptide(L)' 'MAEKKTLLLRLSPKMWEEISEWAEDEFRSVNGQIEYLISEALRKRKKSVPKIDSGKEETDG' A
#
# COMPACT_ATOMS: atom_id res chain seq x y z
N MET A 1 -15.42 7.25 -10.25
CA MET A 1 -14.55 6.39 -9.41
C MET A 1 -13.77 5.52 -10.38
N ALA A 2 -12.45 5.44 -10.28
CA ALA A 2 -11.69 4.47 -11.07
C ALA A 2 -12.18 3.05 -10.70
N GLU A 3 -12.29 2.18 -11.69
CA GLU A 3 -12.77 0.81 -11.48
C GLU A 3 -11.81 0.07 -10.55
N LYS A 4 -12.34 -0.48 -9.45
CA LYS A 4 -11.54 -1.29 -8.52
C LYS A 4 -11.41 -2.70 -9.08
N LYS A 5 -10.18 -3.17 -9.26
CA LYS A 5 -9.91 -4.54 -9.69
C LYS A 5 -10.10 -5.51 -8.52
N THR A 6 -11.02 -6.47 -8.68
CA THR A 6 -11.21 -7.56 -7.71
C THR A 6 -10.06 -8.55 -7.81
N LEU A 7 -9.51 -8.98 -6.66
CA LEU A 7 -8.49 -10.02 -6.56
C LEU A 7 -8.92 -11.09 -5.55
N LEU A 8 -8.60 -12.34 -5.83
CA LEU A 8 -8.74 -13.43 -4.86
C LEU A 8 -7.45 -13.50 -4.05
N LEU A 9 -7.55 -13.25 -2.74
CA LEU A 9 -6.43 -13.32 -1.82
C LEU A 9 -6.51 -14.59 -0.99
N ARG A 10 -5.39 -15.30 -0.85
CA ARG A 10 -5.27 -16.44 0.05
C ARG A 10 -4.50 -16.00 1.28
N LEU A 11 -5.14 -16.06 2.44
CA LEU A 11 -4.57 -15.72 3.73
C LEU A 11 -4.53 -16.95 4.62
N SER A 12 -3.51 -17.06 5.48
CA SER A 12 -3.58 -18.02 6.57
C SER A 12 -4.66 -17.58 7.58
N PRO A 13 -5.30 -18.51 8.31
CA PRO A 13 -6.33 -18.15 9.30
C PRO A 13 -5.83 -17.12 10.33
N LYS A 14 -4.59 -17.29 10.82
CA LYS A 14 -3.97 -16.36 11.76
C LYS A 14 -3.83 -14.94 11.20
N MET A 15 -3.40 -14.80 9.94
CA MET A 15 -3.32 -13.48 9.31
C MET A 15 -4.69 -12.84 9.13
N TRP A 16 -5.72 -13.64 8.85
CA TRP A 16 -7.09 -13.14 8.74
C TRP A 16 -7.58 -12.60 10.08
N GLU A 17 -7.37 -13.33 11.17
CA GLU A 17 -7.73 -12.90 12.53
C GLU A 17 -7.03 -11.58 12.88
N GLU A 18 -5.69 -11.50 12.74
CA GLU A 18 -4.92 -10.29 13.06
C GLU A 18 -5.37 -9.07 12.25
N ILE A 19 -5.67 -9.23 10.94
CA ILE A 19 -6.17 -8.13 10.11
C ILE A 19 -7.60 -7.74 10.51
N SER A 20 -8.44 -8.70 10.88
CA SER A 20 -9.84 -8.46 11.24
C SER A 20 -9.95 -7.72 12.57
N GLU A 21 -9.20 -8.14 13.58
CA GLU A 21 -9.12 -7.47 14.88
C GLU A 21 -8.62 -6.03 14.71
N TRP A 22 -7.55 -5.82 13.94
CA TRP A 22 -7.05 -4.48 13.69
C TRP A 22 -8.05 -3.60 12.92
N ALA A 23 -8.80 -4.17 11.97
CA ALA A 23 -9.86 -3.44 11.30
C ALA A 23 -10.97 -3.02 12.27
N GLU A 24 -11.34 -3.88 13.22
CA GLU A 24 -12.32 -3.59 14.27
C GLU A 24 -11.84 -2.47 15.20
N ASP A 25 -10.60 -2.54 15.67
CA ASP A 25 -9.97 -1.52 16.53
C ASP A 25 -9.97 -0.12 15.87
N GLU A 26 -9.81 -0.05 14.55
CA GLU A 26 -9.84 1.20 13.78
C GLU A 26 -11.23 1.57 13.23
N PHE A 27 -12.29 0.85 13.62
CA PHE A 27 -13.66 1.01 13.11
C PHE A 27 -13.73 1.02 11.56
N ARG A 28 -12.98 0.11 10.93
CA ARG A 28 -12.84 -0.03 9.49
C ARG A 28 -13.35 -1.38 9.00
N SER A 29 -13.75 -1.46 7.73
CA SER A 29 -13.97 -2.76 7.09
C SER A 29 -12.64 -3.49 6.86
N VAL A 30 -12.66 -4.82 6.88
CA VAL A 30 -11.48 -5.66 6.60
C VAL A 30 -10.88 -5.35 5.23
N ASN A 31 -11.72 -5.16 4.20
CA ASN A 31 -11.24 -4.76 2.86
C ASN A 31 -10.57 -3.38 2.87
N GLY A 32 -11.11 -2.42 3.63
CA GLY A 32 -10.48 -1.11 3.82
C GLY A 32 -9.12 -1.22 4.52
N GLN A 33 -9.01 -2.13 5.50
CA GLN A 33 -7.75 -2.38 6.21
C GLN A 33 -6.68 -2.97 5.27
N ILE A 34 -7.05 -3.93 4.43
CA ILE A 34 -6.17 -4.52 3.42
C ILE A 34 -5.72 -3.44 2.41
N GLU A 35 -6.63 -2.59 1.94
CA GLU A 35 -6.32 -1.49 1.00
C GLU A 35 -5.33 -0.49 1.62
N TYR A 36 -5.52 -0.14 2.90
CA TYR A 36 -4.60 0.71 3.65
C TYR A 36 -3.22 0.09 3.77
N LEU A 37 -3.14 -1.18 4.17
CA LEU A 37 -1.86 -1.89 4.35
C LEU A 37 -1.06 -1.98 3.06
N ILE A 38 -1.71 -2.32 1.95
CA ILE A 38 -1.07 -2.38 0.63
C ILE A 38 -0.58 -0.97 0.21
N SER A 39 -1.39 0.06 0.43
CA SER A 39 -1.03 1.45 0.12
C SER A 39 0.20 1.91 0.89
N GLU A 40 0.25 1.61 2.19
CA GLU A 40 1.38 1.93 3.05
C GLU A 40 2.64 1.17 2.66
N ALA A 41 2.52 -0.12 2.34
CA ALA A 41 3.65 -0.92 1.86
C ALA A 41 4.24 -0.36 0.55
N LEU A 42 3.39 0.03 -0.41
CA LEU A 42 3.82 0.65 -1.66
C LEU A 42 4.46 2.03 -1.43
N ARG A 43 3.92 2.85 -0.52
CA ARG A 43 4.48 4.14 -0.15
C ARG A 43 5.88 3.98 0.47
N LYS A 44 6.04 3.04 1.41
CA LYS A 44 7.33 2.72 2.02
C LYS A 44 8.35 2.20 1.00
N ARG A 45 7.94 1.34 0.07
CA ARG A 45 8.79 0.86 -1.04
C ARG A 45 9.26 2.02 -1.94
N LYS A 46 8.38 2.94 -2.32
CA LYS A 46 8.75 4.08 -3.16
C LYS A 46 9.73 5.03 -2.48
N LYS A 47 9.61 5.23 -1.15
CA LYS A 47 10.54 6.06 -0.38
C LYS A 47 11.93 5.43 -0.20
N SER A 48 12.01 4.10 -0.21
CA SER A 48 13.26 3.36 0.00
C SER A 48 14.08 3.13 -1.26
N VAL A 49 13.52 3.39 -2.45
CA VAL A 49 14.30 3.48 -3.69
C VAL A 49 14.94 4.86 -3.75
N PRO A 50 16.28 4.99 -3.70
CA PRO A 50 16.93 6.27 -3.91
C PRO A 50 16.48 6.82 -5.26
N LYS A 51 15.98 8.05 -5.27
CA LYS A 51 15.87 8.81 -6.52
C LYS A 51 17.29 8.95 -7.05
N ILE A 52 17.65 8.16 -8.05
CA ILE A 52 18.79 8.52 -8.90
C ILE A 52 18.30 9.77 -9.62
N ASP A 53 18.72 10.94 -9.13
CA ASP A 53 18.50 12.20 -9.81
C ASP A 53 19.14 12.06 -11.19
N SER A 54 18.30 11.84 -12.21
CA SER A 54 18.65 12.14 -13.59
C SER A 54 18.84 13.65 -13.65
N GLY A 55 20.10 14.08 -13.53
CA GLY A 55 20.51 15.46 -13.65
C GLY A 55 19.85 16.10 -14.85
N LYS A 56 19.05 17.15 -14.59
CA LYS A 56 18.81 18.15 -15.61
C LYS A 56 20.09 18.98 -15.68
N GLU A 57 20.90 18.69 -16.69
CA GLU A 57 21.89 19.65 -17.18
C GLU A 57 21.15 20.95 -17.52
N GLU A 58 21.37 21.96 -16.69
CA GLU A 58 21.26 23.35 -17.10
C GLU A 58 22.35 23.59 -18.15
N THR A 59 21.96 23.64 -19.42
CA THR A 59 22.76 24.30 -20.46
C THR A 59 22.13 25.65 -20.73
N ASP A 60 22.60 26.68 -20.03
CA ASP A 60 22.56 28.06 -20.49
C ASP A 60 23.98 28.62 -20.39
N GLY A 61 24.53 29.03 -21.53
CA GLY A 61 25.92 29.42 -21.72
C GLY A 61 26.28 29.49 -23.19
#